data_AF-A0A1Y2GCD2-F1
#
_entry.id   AF-A0A1Y2GCD2-F1
#
_cell.length_a   1.000
_cell.length_b   1.000
_cell.length_c   1.000
_cell.angle_alpha   90.00
_cell.angle_beta   90.00
_cell.angle_gamma   90.00
#
_symmetry.space_group_name_H-M   'P 1'
#
loop_
_entity.id
_entity.type
_entity.pdbx_description
1 polymer ?
#
loop_
_entity_poly.entity_id
_entity_poly.type
_entity_poly.pdbx_seq_one_letter_code
_entity_poly.pdbx_strand_id
1 'polypeptide(L)'
;MSTSNIEDVRKGIESTNKSIAKCNSDIEYHTALLARAKLNNCDIIERNKLKFERANINLGAGKHDSDGDYELVDRLVSMVEEVIEVNKTAIARYKQQLEGLEKILKELQ
;
A
#
# COMPACT_ATOMS: atom_id res chain seq x y z
N MET A 1 -35.24 -8.61 27.55
CA MET A 1 -34.32 -9.02 26.46
C MET A 1 -32.95 -8.43 26.75
N SER A 2 -31.89 -9.22 26.62
CA SER A 2 -30.62 -9.02 27.32
C SER A 2 -29.77 -7.88 26.73
N THR A 3 -29.38 -6.91 27.55
CA THR A 3 -28.43 -5.83 27.22
C THR A 3 -27.06 -6.35 26.76
N SER A 4 -26.73 -7.60 27.07
CA SER A 4 -25.51 -8.30 26.63
C SER A 4 -25.34 -8.33 25.11
N ASN A 5 -26.42 -8.59 24.35
CA ASN A 5 -26.32 -8.74 22.90
C ASN A 5 -26.02 -7.41 22.19
N ILE A 6 -26.52 -6.29 22.74
CA ILE A 6 -26.26 -4.95 22.18
C ILE A 6 -24.81 -4.54 22.41
N GLU A 7 -24.26 -4.84 23.58
CA GLU A 7 -22.88 -4.51 23.92
C GLU A 7 -21.88 -5.34 23.10
N ASP A 8 -22.17 -6.61 22.85
CA ASP A 8 -21.36 -7.48 21.99
C ASP A 8 -21.33 -6.97 20.54
N VAL A 9 -22.48 -6.54 20.01
CA VAL A 9 -22.56 -5.94 18.66
C VAL A 9 -21.77 -4.62 18.58
N ARG A 10 -21.85 -3.76 19.61
CA ARG A 10 -21.06 -2.52 19.68
C ARG A 10 -19.56 -2.76 19.70
N LYS A 11 -19.09 -3.76 20.47
CA LYS A 11 -17.68 -4.17 20.47
C LYS A 11 -17.25 -4.72 19.11
N GLY A 12 -18.12 -5.45 18.44
CA GLY A 12 -17.92 -5.89 17.05
C GLY A 12 -17.69 -4.70 16.12
N ILE A 13 -18.56 -3.70 16.16
CA ILE A 13 -18.46 -2.45 15.37
C ILE A 13 -17.14 -1.73 15.66
N GLU A 14 -16.77 -1.56 16.94
CA GLU A 14 -15.53 -0.90 17.32
C GLU A 14 -14.29 -1.65 16.79
N SER A 15 -14.27 -2.98 16.89
CA SER A 15 -13.20 -3.83 16.38
C SER A 15 -13.06 -3.76 14.85
N THR A 16 -14.19 -3.80 14.14
CA THR A 16 -14.22 -3.65 12.68
C THR A 16 -13.70 -2.28 12.24
N ASN A 17 -14.10 -1.21 12.94
CA ASN A 17 -13.60 0.15 12.68
C ASN A 17 -12.09 0.28 12.92
N LYS A 18 -11.55 -0.34 13.98
CA LYS A 18 -10.09 -0.39 14.22
C LYS A 18 -9.35 -1.10 13.09
N SER A 19 -9.90 -2.21 12.59
CA SER A 19 -9.32 -2.94 11.45
C SER A 19 -9.31 -2.11 10.17
N ILE A 20 -10.40 -1.39 9.88
CA ILE A 20 -10.46 -0.46 8.73
C ILE A 20 -9.41 0.65 8.88
N ALA A 21 -9.31 1.27 10.06
CA ALA A 21 -8.34 2.33 10.32
C ALA A 21 -6.90 1.85 10.10
N LYS A 22 -6.57 0.63 10.55
CA LYS A 22 -5.26 0.02 10.33
C LYS A 22 -4.98 -0.18 8.83
N CYS A 23 -5.91 -0.78 8.08
CA CYS A 23 -5.73 -0.98 6.64
C CYS A 23 -5.56 0.34 5.89
N ASN A 24 -6.27 1.41 6.27
CA ASN A 24 -6.07 2.74 5.69
C ASN A 24 -4.65 3.27 5.98
N SER A 25 -4.18 3.17 7.22
CA SER A 25 -2.81 3.57 7.60
C SER A 25 -1.76 2.77 6.82
N ASP A 26 -1.98 1.47 6.61
CA ASP A 26 -1.08 0.63 5.81
C ASP A 26 -1.09 1.07 4.34
N ILE A 27 -2.24 1.43 3.76
CA ILE A 27 -2.32 1.97 2.40
C ILE A 27 -1.55 3.29 2.29
N GLU A 28 -1.72 4.21 3.25
CA GLU A 28 -1.00 5.50 3.26
C GLU A 28 0.51 5.29 3.30
N TYR A 29 0.99 4.43 4.20
CA TYR A 29 2.41 4.09 4.32
C TYR A 29 2.98 3.48 3.02
N HIS A 30 2.30 2.49 2.46
CA HIS A 30 2.73 1.83 1.23
C HIS A 30 2.65 2.75 0.01
N THR A 31 1.67 3.65 -0.06
CA THR A 31 1.57 4.66 -1.11
C THR A 31 2.73 5.65 -1.02
N ALA A 32 3.12 6.07 0.19
CA ALA A 32 4.29 6.92 0.39
C ALA A 32 5.60 6.21 0.00
N LEU A 33 5.73 4.92 0.33
CA LEU A 33 6.85 4.09 -0.12
C LEU A 33 6.90 3.99 -1.65
N LEU A 34 5.76 3.78 -2.32
CA LEU A 34 5.66 3.73 -3.78
C LEU A 34 6.09 5.05 -4.42
N ALA A 35 5.60 6.17 -3.90
CA ALA A 35 5.97 7.50 -4.37
C ALA A 35 7.48 7.73 -4.22
N ARG A 36 8.07 7.31 -3.09
CA ARG A 36 9.51 7.42 -2.84
C ARG A 36 10.33 6.49 -3.73
N ALA A 37 9.88 5.26 -3.96
CA ALA A 37 10.54 4.33 -4.87
C ALA A 37 10.53 4.86 -6.31
N LYS A 38 9.41 5.43 -6.77
CA LYS A 38 9.29 6.06 -8.09
C LYS A 38 10.19 7.30 -8.23
N LEU A 39 10.26 8.16 -7.21
CA LEU A 39 11.17 9.32 -7.19
C LEU A 39 12.64 8.91 -7.21
N ASN A 40 13.03 7.92 -6.38
CA ASN A 40 14.39 7.40 -6.39
C ASN A 40 14.75 6.77 -7.75
N ASN A 41 13.79 6.11 -8.42
CA ASN A 41 14.00 5.56 -9.77
C ASN A 41 14.22 6.69 -10.79
N CYS A 42 13.44 7.79 -10.73
CA CYS A 42 13.67 8.97 -11.55
C CYS A 42 15.06 9.59 -11.31
N ASP A 43 15.50 9.73 -10.06
CA ASP A 43 16.82 10.26 -9.72
C ASP A 43 17.97 9.35 -10.19
N ILE A 44 17.77 8.02 -10.18
CA ILE A 44 18.73 7.04 -10.70
C ILE A 44 18.78 7.10 -12.23
N ILE A 45 17.64 7.19 -12.90
CA ILE A 45 17.56 7.40 -14.36
C ILE A 45 18.25 8.71 -14.75
N GLU A 46 18.00 9.80 -14.03
CA GLU A 46 18.58 11.11 -14.32
C GLU A 46 20.09 11.14 -14.05
N ARG A 47 20.56 10.54 -12.95
CA ARG A 47 21.99 10.35 -12.67
C ARG A 47 22.68 9.45 -13.69
N ASN A 48 22.03 8.38 -14.13
CA ASN A 48 22.58 7.48 -15.15
C ASN A 48 22.58 8.14 -16.53
N LYS A 49 21.58 8.96 -16.87
CA LYS A 49 21.53 9.76 -18.09
C LYS A 49 22.65 10.81 -18.12
N LEU A 50 22.88 11.52 -17.01
CA LEU A 50 24.01 12.45 -16.85
C LEU A 50 25.37 11.75 -16.91
N LYS A 51 25.48 10.54 -16.35
CA LYS A 51 26.69 9.71 -16.48
C LYS A 51 26.90 9.24 -17.92
N PHE A 52 25.85 8.85 -18.64
CA PHE A 52 25.92 8.48 -20.06
C PHE A 52 26.31 9.66 -20.95
N GLU A 53 25.77 10.85 -20.72
CA GLU A 53 26.16 12.07 -21.43
C GLU A 53 27.62 12.47 -21.14
N ARG A 54 28.09 12.32 -19.89
CA ARG A 54 29.51 12.50 -19.53
C ARG A 54 30.42 11.39 -20.10
N ALA A 55 29.96 10.15 -20.14
CA ALA A 55 30.71 9.01 -20.66
C ALA A 55 30.79 9.02 -22.20
N ASN A 56 29.82 9.61 -22.91
CA ASN A 56 29.91 9.81 -24.36
C ASN A 56 30.98 10.84 -24.78
N ILE A 57 31.50 11.64 -23.84
CA ILE A 57 32.66 12.50 -24.07
C ILE A 57 33.99 11.73 -23.83
N ASN A 58 33.94 10.53 -23.22
CA ASN A 58 35.09 9.68 -22.90
C ASN A 58 34.77 8.20 -23.21
N LEU A 59 34.70 7.83 -24.48
CA LEU A 59 34.58 6.42 -24.89
C LEU A 59 35.83 5.63 -24.47
N GLY A 60 35.72 4.78 -23.46
CA GLY A 60 36.72 3.77 -23.13
C GLY A 60 36.54 3.14 -21.75
N ALA A 61 36.10 1.87 -21.74
CA ALA A 61 36.10 0.90 -20.64
C ALA A 61 34.89 0.87 -19.68
N GLY A 62 34.27 -0.31 -19.65
CA GLY A 62 33.47 -0.80 -18.52
C GLY A 62 31.99 -0.97 -18.86
N LYS A 63 31.59 -2.19 -19.24
CA LYS A 63 30.19 -2.62 -19.22
C LYS A 63 29.62 -2.34 -17.83
N HIS A 64 28.80 -1.31 -17.70
CA HIS A 64 28.03 -1.07 -16.48
C HIS A 64 26.81 -1.97 -16.54
N ASP A 65 26.68 -2.83 -15.54
CA ASP A 65 25.52 -3.68 -15.31
C ASP A 65 24.39 -2.80 -14.74
N SER A 66 23.85 -1.90 -15.57
CA SER A 66 22.84 -0.93 -15.16
C SER A 66 21.43 -1.52 -15.11
N ASP A 67 21.21 -2.71 -15.66
CA ASP A 67 19.87 -3.26 -15.88
C ASP A 67 19.32 -4.00 -14.66
N GLY A 68 20.18 -4.57 -13.82
CA GLY A 68 19.78 -5.34 -12.64
C GLY A 68 19.12 -4.51 -11.52
N ASP A 69 19.49 -3.24 -11.37
CA ASP A 69 18.91 -2.35 -10.35
C ASP A 69 17.48 -1.91 -10.72
N TYR A 70 17.16 -1.79 -12.01
CA TYR A 70 15.83 -1.39 -12.47
C TYR A 70 14.79 -2.51 -12.27
N GLU A 71 15.15 -3.78 -12.52
CA GLU A 71 14.25 -4.91 -12.29
C GLU A 71 13.85 -5.05 -10.81
N LEU A 72 14.76 -4.77 -9.88
CA LEU A 72 14.48 -4.88 -8.44
C LEU A 72 13.49 -3.79 -7.99
N VAL A 73 13.60 -2.58 -8.54
CA VAL A 73 12.67 -1.48 -8.23
C VAL A 73 11.28 -1.78 -8.81
N ASP A 74 11.19 -2.30 -10.04
CA ASP A 74 9.90 -2.66 -10.65
C ASP A 74 9.21 -3.81 -9.91
N ARG A 75 9.98 -4.81 -9.44
CA ARG A 75 9.43 -5.89 -8.59
C ARG A 75 8.95 -5.34 -7.24
N LEU A 76 9.69 -4.43 -6.61
CA LEU A 76 9.28 -3.80 -5.36
C LEU A 76 7.99 -2.99 -5.54
N VAL A 77 7.92 -2.18 -6.60
CA VAL A 77 6.72 -1.40 -6.98
C VAL A 77 5.52 -2.33 -7.15
N SER A 78 5.68 -3.43 -7.89
CA SER A 78 4.61 -4.40 -8.12
C SER A 78 4.12 -5.05 -6.82
N MET A 79 5.03 -5.45 -5.92
CA MET A 79 4.67 -6.01 -4.61
C MET A 79 3.93 -5.00 -3.73
N VAL A 80 4.36 -3.73 -3.72
CA VAL A 80 3.71 -2.67 -2.94
C VAL A 80 2.30 -2.37 -3.49
N GLU A 81 2.13 -2.36 -4.81
CA GLU A 81 0.82 -2.22 -5.45
C GLU A 81 -0.12 -3.38 -5.10
N GLU A 82 0.38 -4.62 -5.08
CA GLU A 82 -0.40 -5.79 -4.64
C GLU A 82 -0.86 -5.68 -3.17
N VAL A 83 0.03 -5.25 -2.26
CA VAL A 83 -0.31 -5.05 -0.84
C VAL A 83 -1.40 -3.98 -0.67
N ILE A 84 -1.35 -2.90 -1.46
CA ILE A 84 -2.39 -1.87 -1.45
C ILE A 84 -3.74 -2.45 -1.88
N GLU A 85 -3.79 -3.25 -2.94
CA GLU A 85 -5.02 -3.87 -3.44
C GLU A 85 -5.61 -4.90 -2.44
N VAL A 86 -4.75 -5.68 -1.77
CA VAL A 86 -5.17 -6.58 -0.69
C VAL A 86 -5.81 -5.79 0.45
N ASN A 87 -5.21 -4.69 0.88
CA ASN A 87 -5.76 -3.84 1.94
C ASN A 87 -7.07 -3.17 1.53
N LYS A 88 -7.21 -2.71 0.29
CA LYS A 88 -8.49 -2.20 -0.24
C LYS A 88 -9.58 -3.26 -0.22
N THR A 89 -9.25 -4.49 -0.62
CA THR A 89 -10.19 -5.62 -0.58
C THR A 89 -10.60 -5.96 0.86
N ALA A 90 -9.65 -5.92 1.81
CA ALA A 90 -9.95 -6.12 3.23
C ALA A 90 -10.88 -5.04 3.77
N ILE A 91 -10.64 -3.76 3.45
CA ILE A 91 -11.54 -2.65 3.82
C ILE A 91 -12.95 -2.86 3.27
N ALA A 92 -13.08 -3.28 2.01
CA ALA A 92 -14.40 -3.56 1.42
C ALA A 92 -15.16 -4.64 2.20
N ARG A 93 -14.47 -5.72 2.61
CA ARG A 93 -15.07 -6.77 3.46
C ARG A 93 -15.46 -6.26 4.84
N TYR A 94 -14.60 -5.46 5.48
CA TYR A 94 -14.90 -4.87 6.79
C TYR A 94 -16.08 -3.89 6.72
N LYS A 95 -16.22 -3.13 5.63
CA LYS A 95 -17.40 -2.26 5.41
C LYS A 95 -18.69 -3.06 5.31
N GLN A 96 -18.70 -4.17 4.57
CA GLN A 96 -19.86 -5.06 4.50
C GLN A 96 -20.20 -5.66 5.87
N GLN A 97 -19.19 -6.07 6.64
CA GLN A 97 -19.38 -6.56 8.00
C GLN A 97 -19.96 -5.47 8.91
N LEU A 98 -19.47 -4.23 8.80
CA LEU A 98 -19.96 -3.08 9.55
C LEU A 98 -21.44 -2.81 9.25
N GLU A 99 -21.84 -2.78 7.98
CA GLU A 99 -23.24 -2.62 7.57
C GLU A 99 -24.14 -3.71 8.18
N GLY A 100 -23.67 -4.96 8.20
CA GLY A 100 -24.37 -6.07 8.84
C GLY A 100 -24.54 -5.88 10.35
N LEU A 101 -23.48 -5.49 11.05
CA LEU A 101 -23.51 -5.23 12.49
C LEU A 101 -24.40 -4.03 12.84
N GLU A 102 -24.36 -2.95 12.05
CA GLU A 102 -25.22 -1.78 12.22
C GLU A 102 -26.70 -2.13 12.01
N LYS A 103 -27.01 -3.00 11.05
CA LYS A 103 -28.38 -3.50 10.84
C LYS A 103 -28.87 -4.30 12.04
N ILE A 104 -28.06 -5.23 12.55
CA ILE A 104 -28.39 -6.01 13.76
C ILE A 104 -28.61 -5.06 14.95
N LEU A 105 -27.75 -4.05 15.12
CA LEU A 105 -27.88 -3.10 16.22
C LEU A 105 -29.21 -2.33 16.17
N LYS A 106 -29.66 -1.91 14.97
CA LYS A 106 -30.95 -1.25 14.77
C LYS A 106 -32.13 -2.16 15.08
N GLU A 107 -32.05 -3.45 14.76
CA GLU A 107 -33.10 -4.44 15.04
C GLU A 107 -33.22 -4.78 16.52
N LEU A 108 -32.16 -4.54 17.31
CA LEU A 108 -32.12 -4.82 18.75
C LEU A 108 -32.54 -3.62 19.64
N GLN A 109 -32.74 -2.43 19.06
CA GLN A 109 -33.16 -1.19 19.75
C GLN A 109 -34.68 -1.02 19.74
#